data_AF-A0AAJ2U5S7-F1
#
_entry.id   AF-A0AAJ2U5S7-F1
#
_cell.length_a   1.000
_cell.length_b   1.000
_cell.length_c   1.000
_cell.angle_alpha   90.00
_cell.angle_beta   90.00
_cell.angle_gamma   90.00
#
_symmetry.space_group_name_H-M   'P 1'
#
loop_
_entity.id
_entity.type
_entity.pdbx_description
1 polymer ?
#
loop_
_entity_poly.entity_id
_entity_poly.type
_entity_poly.pdbx_seq_one_letter_code
_entity_poly.pdbx_strand_id
1 'polypeptide(L)'
;FLKIKATKVGKDTALAQIIKVVEEAQGSKAPIQRLADVISGIFVPIVVGIAIITFLVWYFYVSPEEFTEALEKFIAVLVIACPCALGLATPTSIMAGSGRAAEFGILFKGGEH
;
A
#
# COMPACT_ATOMS: atom_id res chain seq x y z
N PHE A 1 -4.70 -40.83 40.44
CA PHE A 1 -3.93 -39.56 40.51
C PHE A 1 -2.91 -39.53 39.39
N LEU A 2 -2.97 -38.55 38.49
CA LEU A 2 -1.97 -38.34 37.44
C LEU A 2 -0.81 -37.49 38.01
N LYS A 3 0.39 -38.06 38.06
CA LYS A 3 1.63 -37.30 38.31
C LYS A 3 2.25 -36.96 36.96
N ILE A 4 2.30 -35.67 36.63
CA ILE A 4 2.86 -35.17 35.38
C ILE A 4 4.23 -34.57 35.69
N LYS A 5 5.26 -34.98 34.94
CA LYS A 5 6.61 -34.42 35.02
C LYS A 5 6.74 -33.32 33.96
N ALA A 6 7.02 -32.10 34.37
CA ALA A 6 7.22 -30.99 33.44
C ALA A 6 8.52 -31.21 32.66
N THR A 7 8.42 -31.44 31.35
CA THR A 7 9.56 -31.63 30.43
C THR A 7 10.03 -30.31 29.82
N LYS A 8 9.13 -29.34 29.64
CA LYS A 8 9.44 -27.98 29.16
C LYS A 8 8.59 -26.95 29.91
N VAL A 9 9.20 -25.84 30.32
CA VAL A 9 8.55 -24.78 31.11
C VAL A 9 8.95 -23.40 30.59
N GLY A 10 8.08 -22.41 30.76
CA GLY A 10 8.32 -21.04 30.28
C GLY A 10 8.33 -20.93 28.75
N LYS A 11 9.43 -20.40 28.19
CA LYS A 11 9.58 -20.11 26.74
C LYS A 11 9.66 -21.35 25.86
N ASP A 12 9.97 -22.51 26.44
CA ASP A 12 10.04 -23.79 25.73
C ASP A 12 8.70 -24.55 25.73
N THR A 13 7.65 -23.95 26.30
CA THR A 13 6.30 -24.56 26.27
C THR A 13 5.74 -24.53 24.85
N ALA A 14 4.89 -25.51 24.53
CA ALA A 14 4.15 -25.51 23.28
C ALA A 14 3.37 -24.21 23.07
N LEU A 15 2.81 -23.63 24.14
CA LEU A 15 2.09 -22.37 24.09
C LEU A 15 2.99 -21.19 23.71
N ALA A 16 4.18 -21.10 24.31
CA ALA A 16 5.15 -20.05 23.98
C ALA A 16 5.66 -20.16 22.54
N GLN A 17 5.82 -21.38 22.03
CA GLN A 17 6.15 -21.60 20.62
C GLN A 17 5.02 -21.15 19.69
N ILE A 18 3.76 -21.44 20.04
CA ILE A 18 2.60 -20.97 19.27
C ILE A 18 2.54 -19.44 19.25
N ILE A 19 2.72 -18.79 20.41
CA ILE A 19 2.73 -17.32 20.50
C ILE A 19 3.84 -16.74 19.62
N LYS A 20 5.05 -17.30 19.67
CA LYS A 20 6.19 -16.83 18.86
C LYS A 20 5.93 -16.97 17.36
N VAL A 21 5.33 -18.08 16.93
CA VAL A 21 4.96 -18.32 15.52
C VAL A 21 3.85 -17.35 15.08
N VAL A 22 2.88 -17.05 15.95
CA VAL A 22 1.82 -16.06 15.65
C VAL A 22 2.39 -14.65 15.57
N GLU A 23 3.32 -14.29 16.45
CA GLU A 23 3.99 -12.99 16.47
C GLU A 23 4.89 -12.80 15.25
N GLU A 24 5.64 -13.83 14.84
CA GLU A 24 6.41 -13.85 13.60
C GLU A 24 5.52 -13.74 12.35
N ALA A 25 4.32 -14.33 12.37
CA ALA A 25 3.35 -14.20 11.29
C ALA A 25 2.74 -12.79 11.22
N GLN A 26 2.33 -12.19 12.35
CA GLN A 26 1.68 -10.87 12.34
C GLN A 26 2.63 -9.68 12.10
N GLY A 27 3.95 -9.87 12.30
CA GLY A 27 4.96 -8.84 12.05
C GLY A 27 5.39 -8.69 10.59
N SER A 28 4.89 -9.53 9.69
CA SER A 28 5.31 -9.58 8.30
C SER A 28 4.53 -8.56 7.46
N LYS A 29 5.24 -7.57 6.89
CA LYS A 29 4.62 -6.60 5.96
C LYS A 29 4.21 -7.35 4.70
N ALA A 30 2.91 -7.41 4.40
CA ALA A 30 2.37 -8.07 3.22
C ALA A 30 3.16 -7.66 1.96
N PRO A 31 3.69 -8.62 1.17
CA PRO A 31 4.57 -8.34 0.02
C PRO A 31 3.90 -7.47 -1.05
N ILE A 32 2.57 -7.55 -1.16
CA ILE A 32 1.78 -6.72 -2.09
C ILE A 32 1.83 -5.23 -1.75
N GLN A 33 1.99 -4.87 -0.48
CA GLN A 33 2.06 -3.47 -0.05
C GLN A 33 3.33 -2.78 -0.57
N ARG A 34 4.42 -3.54 -0.73
CA ARG A 34 5.68 -3.04 -1.29
C ARG A 34 5.58 -2.70 -2.77
N LEU A 35 4.78 -3.43 -3.55
CA LEU A 35 4.58 -3.14 -4.97
C LEU A 35 3.84 -1.81 -5.18
N ALA A 36 2.80 -1.56 -4.39
CA ALA A 36 2.07 -0.29 -4.42
C ALA A 36 2.97 0.89 -3.98
N ASP A 37 3.81 0.69 -2.97
CA ASP A 37 4.78 1.68 -2.50
C ASP A 37 5.85 2.00 -3.56
N VAL A 38 6.34 1.00 -4.31
CA VAL A 38 7.32 1.21 -5.39
C VAL A 38 6.73 2.02 -6.54
N ILE A 39 5.49 1.72 -6.94
CA ILE A 39 4.80 2.47 -8.01
C ILE A 39 4.58 3.91 -7.56
N SER A 40 4.07 4.12 -6.35
CA SER A 40 3.90 5.46 -5.77
C SER A 40 5.23 6.22 -5.68
N GLY A 41 6.31 5.54 -5.31
CA GLY A 41 7.65 6.11 -5.21
C GLY A 41 8.24 6.60 -6.54
N ILE A 42 7.78 6.07 -7.68
CA ILE A 42 8.21 6.51 -9.02
C ILE A 42 7.20 7.50 -9.63
N PHE A 43 5.91 7.27 -9.44
CA PHE A 43 4.86 8.07 -10.07
C PHE A 43 4.78 9.49 -9.51
N VAL A 44 4.90 9.63 -8.18
CA VAL A 44 4.85 10.92 -7.50
C VAL A 44 5.95 11.88 -7.99
N PRO A 45 7.25 11.51 -8.04
CA PRO A 45 8.28 12.43 -8.50
C PRO A 45 8.14 12.80 -9.98
N ILE A 46 7.64 11.90 -10.84
CA ILE A 46 7.39 12.19 -12.26
C ILE A 46 6.33 13.28 -12.40
N VAL A 47 5.19 13.12 -11.72
CA VAL A 47 4.09 14.08 -11.73
C VAL A 47 4.53 15.46 -11.23
N VAL A 48 5.27 15.50 -10.12
CA VAL A 48 5.79 16.75 -9.56
C VAL A 48 6.74 17.43 -10.55
N GLY A 49 7.60 16.67 -11.23
CA GLY A 49 8.46 17.20 -12.28
C GLY A 49 7.68 17.82 -13.43
N ILE A 50 6.63 17.15 -13.92
CA ILE A 50 5.76 17.67 -14.98
C ILE A 50 5.04 18.95 -14.52
N ALA A 51 4.49 18.97 -13.30
CA ALA A 51 3.80 20.15 -12.77
C ALA A 51 4.72 21.38 -12.69
N ILE A 52 5.97 21.22 -12.28
CA ILE A 52 6.97 22.30 -12.26
C ILE A 52 7.29 22.78 -13.68
N ILE A 53 7.46 21.87 -14.63
CA ILE A 53 7.72 22.23 -16.04
C ILE A 53 6.52 22.99 -16.61
N THR A 54 5.30 22.52 -16.37
CA THR A 54 4.08 23.19 -16.84
C THR A 54 3.95 24.59 -16.23
N PHE A 55 4.24 24.76 -14.94
CA PHE A 55 4.27 26.06 -14.29
C PHE A 55 5.31 27.00 -14.90
N LEU A 56 6.54 26.52 -15.13
CA LEU A 56 7.61 27.32 -15.72
C LEU A 56 7.31 27.73 -17.17
N VAL A 57 6.75 26.82 -17.98
CA VAL A 57 6.38 27.11 -19.38
C VAL A 57 5.26 28.16 -19.44
N TRP A 58 4.23 28.05 -18.60
CA TRP A 58 3.15 29.04 -18.59
C TRP A 58 3.60 30.40 -18.03
N TYR A 59 4.45 30.39 -17.00
CA TYR A 59 5.01 31.61 -16.40
C TYR A 59 5.93 32.37 -17.37
N PHE A 60 6.77 31.67 -18.14
CA PHE A 60 7.73 32.31 -19.05
C PHE A 60 7.20 32.63 -20.45
N TYR A 61 6.25 31.87 -21.00
CA TYR A 61 5.92 31.92 -22.42
C TYR A 61 4.52 32.43 -22.77
N VAL A 62 3.57 32.45 -21.82
CA VAL A 62 2.15 32.68 -22.14
C VAL A 62 1.62 34.03 -21.68
N SER A 63 1.71 34.40 -20.39
CA SER A 63 1.13 35.66 -19.89
C SER A 63 1.89 36.24 -18.68
N PRO A 64 2.72 37.29 -18.83
CA PRO A 64 3.49 37.85 -17.72
C PRO A 64 2.69 38.66 -16.66
N GLU A 65 1.36 38.72 -16.68
CA GLU A 65 0.58 39.58 -15.76
C GLU A 65 -0.73 38.99 -15.18
N GLU A 66 -1.15 37.77 -15.55
CA GLU A 66 -2.37 37.13 -15.00
C GLU A 66 -2.04 35.94 -14.08
N PHE A 67 -1.64 36.27 -12.85
CA PHE A 67 -1.33 35.29 -11.79
C PHE A 67 -2.48 34.31 -11.52
N THR A 68 -3.73 34.74 -11.74
CA THR A 68 -4.95 33.96 -11.49
C THR A 68 -5.08 32.79 -12.48
N GLU A 69 -4.79 33.00 -13.76
CA GLU A 69 -4.95 31.96 -14.80
C GLU A 69 -3.85 30.89 -14.68
N ALA A 70 -2.62 31.31 -14.33
CA ALA A 70 -1.52 30.40 -14.04
C ALA A 70 -1.79 29.52 -12.81
N LEU A 71 -2.40 30.07 -11.75
CA LEU A 71 -2.79 29.31 -10.57
C LEU A 71 -3.88 28.27 -10.90
N GLU A 72 -4.85 28.63 -11.73
CA GLU A 72 -5.94 27.72 -12.12
C GLU A 72 -5.40 26.52 -12.92
N LYS A 73 -4.48 26.75 -13.87
CA LYS A 73 -3.83 25.66 -14.62
C LYS A 73 -2.92 24.80 -13.74
N PHE A 74 -2.21 25.40 -12.79
CA PHE A 74 -1.38 24.65 -11.82
C PHE A 74 -2.23 23.73 -10.94
N ILE A 75 -3.34 24.24 -10.40
CA ILE A 75 -4.28 23.44 -9.60
C ILE A 75 -4.92 22.34 -10.46
N ALA A 76 -5.33 22.64 -11.69
CA ALA A 76 -5.92 21.65 -12.60
C ALA A 76 -4.97 20.47 -12.87
N VAL A 77 -3.68 20.75 -13.09
CA VAL A 77 -2.66 19.70 -13.31
C VAL A 77 -2.43 18.87 -12.05
N LEU A 78 -2.36 19.49 -10.87
CA LEU A 78 -2.23 18.77 -9.59
C LEU A 78 -3.44 17.88 -9.29
N VAL A 79 -4.65 18.38 -9.56
CA VAL A 79 -5.90 17.64 -9.33
C VAL A 79 -6.00 16.43 -10.27
N ILE A 80 -5.68 16.61 -11.56
CA ILE A 80 -5.68 15.52 -12.55
C ILE A 80 -4.66 14.44 -12.18
N ALA A 81 -3.54 14.81 -11.56
CA ALA A 81 -2.47 13.88 -11.28
C ALA A 81 -2.62 13.11 -9.96
N CYS A 82 -3.64 13.42 -9.15
CA CYS A 82 -3.84 12.79 -7.85
C CYS A 82 -4.14 11.29 -8.01
N PRO A 83 -3.25 10.38 -7.55
CA PRO A 83 -3.39 8.94 -7.83
C PRO A 83 -4.36 8.23 -6.86
N CYS A 84 -5.45 8.89 -6.45
CA CYS A 84 -6.37 8.41 -5.40
C CYS A 84 -6.90 6.98 -5.65
N ALA A 85 -7.09 6.60 -6.91
CA ALA A 85 -7.57 5.26 -7.28
C ALA A 85 -6.50 4.16 -7.14
N LEU A 86 -5.22 4.52 -7.18
CA LEU A 86 -4.11 3.57 -7.24
C LEU A 86 -3.92 2.81 -5.92
N GLY A 87 -4.14 3.48 -4.78
CA GLY A 87 -4.04 2.88 -3.45
C GLY A 87 -5.16 1.87 -3.12
N LEU A 88 -6.33 1.98 -3.77
CA LEU A 88 -7.47 1.10 -3.54
C LEU A 88 -7.57 -0.04 -4.57
N ALA A 89 -6.94 0.08 -5.73
CA ALA A 89 -7.01 -0.92 -6.80
C ALA A 89 -6.48 -2.30 -6.37
N THR A 90 -5.38 -2.33 -5.61
CA THR A 90 -4.75 -3.55 -5.12
C THR A 90 -5.60 -4.29 -4.09
N PRO A 91 -6.09 -3.68 -2.99
CA PRO A 91 -6.92 -4.38 -2.01
C PRO A 91 -8.28 -4.78 -2.60
N THR A 92 -8.89 -3.98 -3.48
CA THR A 92 -10.17 -4.35 -4.11
C THR A 92 -10.04 -5.58 -4.99
N SER A 93 -8.97 -5.67 -5.78
CA SER A 93 -8.71 -6.84 -6.62
C SER A 93 -8.48 -8.11 -5.79
N ILE A 94 -7.74 -8.00 -4.68
CA ILE A 94 -7.47 -9.14 -3.79
C ILE A 94 -8.74 -9.58 -3.04
N MET A 95 -9.51 -8.64 -2.49
CA MET A 95 -10.76 -8.95 -1.79
C MET A 95 -11.81 -9.56 -2.73
N ALA A 96 -11.97 -9.02 -3.94
CA ALA A 96 -12.88 -9.59 -4.94
C ALA A 96 -12.42 -10.97 -5.42
N GLY A 97 -11.12 -11.14 -5.69
CA GLY A 97 -10.55 -12.41 -6.14
C GLY A 97 -10.63 -13.52 -5.08
N SER A 98 -10.31 -13.21 -3.83
CA SER A 98 -10.43 -14.14 -2.69
C SER A 98 -11.89 -14.46 -2.36
N GLY A 99 -12.80 -13.48 -2.45
CA GLY A 99 -14.24 -13.70 -2.30
C GLY A 99 -14.77 -14.69 -3.35
N ARG A 100 -14.38 -14.51 -4.62
CA ARG A 100 -14.77 -15.42 -5.70
C ARG A 100 -14.18 -16.82 -5.53
N ALA A 101 -12.94 -16.94 -5.04
CA ALA A 101 -12.32 -18.23 -4.78
C ALA A 101 -12.95 -18.99 -3.60
N ALA A 102 -13.44 -18.26 -2.59
CA ALA A 102 -14.15 -18.86 -1.46
C ALA A 102 -15.45 -19.54 -1.89
N GLU A 103 -16.14 -19.02 -2.91
CA GLU A 103 -17.32 -19.67 -3.51
C GLU A 103 -16.98 -21.02 -4.17
N PHE A 104 -15.73 -21.22 -4.60
CA PHE A 104 -15.22 -22.49 -5.14
C PHE A 104 -14.61 -23.39 -4.06
N GLY A 105 -14.75 -23.06 -2.77
CA GLY A 105 -14.21 -23.83 -1.65
C GLY A 105 -12.72 -23.63 -1.41
N ILE A 106 -12.10 -22.62 -2.03
CA ILE A 106 -10.67 -22.29 -1.86
C ILE A 106 -10.56 -21.09 -0.93
N LEU A 107 -10.13 -21.33 0.31
CA LEU A 107 -9.95 -20.30 1.33
C LEU A 107 -8.49 -19.85 1.40
N PHE A 108 -8.22 -18.62 0.97
CA PHE A 108 -6.90 -17.99 1.13
C PHE A 108 -6.70 -17.53 2.58
N LYS A 109 -5.84 -18.22 3.31
CA LYS A 109 -5.48 -17.88 4.69
C LYS A 109 -4.27 -16.95 4.70
N GLY A 110 -4.50 -15.63 4.63
CA GLY A 110 -3.44 -14.61 4.71
C GLY A 110 -2.57 -14.52 3.46
N GLY A 111 -2.52 -13.36 2.82
CA GLY A 111 -1.74 -13.10 1.60
C GLY A 111 -0.24 -12.89 1.88
N GLU A 112 0.37 -13.83 2.59
CA GLU A 112 1.77 -13.77 3.01
C GLU A 112 2.46 -15.13 2.85
N HIS A 113 2.53 -15.55 1.60
CA HIS A 113 3.67 -16.27 1.02
C HIS A 113 4.00 -15.63 -0.33
#